data_AF-A0A0S8DYR9-F1
#
_entry.id   AF-A0A0S8DYR9-F1
#
_cell.length_a   1.000
_cell.length_b   1.000
_cell.length_c   1.000
_cell.angle_alpha   90.00
_cell.angle_beta   90.00
_cell.angle_gamma   90.00
#
_symmetry.space_group_name_H-M   'P 1'
#
loop_
_entity.id
_entity.type
_entity.pdbx_description
1 polymer ?
#
loop_
_entity_poly.entity_id
_entity_poly.type
_entity_poly.pdbx_seq_one_letter_code
_entity_poly.pdbx_strand_id
1 'polypeptide(L)'
;YYRHVNIKPADRIPVFVDCFWYDVWPFPNNQPPTYDGATENLAGSNEMRRICLNRHHEAINGAFLDWSVRKIGLKELWTLPWYNDFDTRGPWTKAGNVQSEDWPEWMRSFKDY
;
A
#
# COMPACT_ATOMS: atom_id res chain seq x y z
N TYR A 1 -10.86 -10.63 -1.61
CA TYR A 1 -11.32 -9.49 -2.44
C TYR A 1 -12.79 -9.17 -2.17
N TYR A 2 -13.20 -7.92 -2.42
CA TYR A 2 -14.59 -7.50 -2.36
C TYR A 2 -15.41 -8.10 -3.52
N ARG A 3 -16.67 -8.46 -3.27
CA ARG A 3 -17.57 -9.08 -4.27
C ARG A 3 -18.63 -8.14 -4.83
N HIS A 4 -18.87 -7.00 -4.18
CA HIS A 4 -19.89 -6.02 -4.57
C HIS A 4 -19.27 -4.62 -4.53
N VAL A 5 -19.85 -3.69 -5.30
CA VAL A 5 -19.43 -2.29 -5.32
C VAL A 5 -20.07 -1.44 -4.22
N ASN A 6 -21.14 -1.95 -3.58
CA ASN A 6 -21.81 -1.26 -2.47
C ASN A 6 -21.20 -1.66 -1.11
N ILE A 7 -19.89 -1.48 -0.97
CA ILE A 7 -19.15 -1.73 0.28
C ILE A 7 -18.70 -0.40 0.88
N LYS A 8 -18.74 -0.28 2.20
CA LYS A 8 -18.36 0.93 2.93
C LYS A 8 -17.22 0.63 3.91
N PRO A 9 -16.30 1.59 4.18
CA PRO A 9 -16.19 2.92 3.55
C PRO A 9 -15.57 2.85 2.14
N ALA A 10 -16.31 3.32 1.13
CA ALA A 10 -15.95 3.14 -0.29
C ALA A 10 -14.76 4.01 -0.72
N ASP A 11 -14.62 5.19 -0.10
CA ASP A 11 -13.54 6.17 -0.25
C ASP A 11 -12.16 5.67 0.24
N ARG A 12 -12.13 4.51 0.91
CA ARG A 12 -10.90 3.89 1.40
C ARG A 12 -10.51 2.61 0.66
N ILE A 13 -11.41 2.01 -0.11
CA ILE A 13 -11.17 0.74 -0.79
C ILE A 13 -10.53 1.00 -2.16
N PRO A 14 -9.26 0.60 -2.39
CA PRO A 14 -8.61 0.80 -3.69
C PRO A 14 -9.23 -0.11 -4.76
N VAL A 15 -9.39 0.42 -5.97
CA VAL A 15 -9.86 -0.31 -7.16
C VAL A 15 -8.76 -0.39 -8.21
N PHE A 16 -8.02 0.69 -8.41
CA PHE A 16 -6.94 0.77 -9.39
C PHE A 16 -5.82 1.64 -8.86
N VAL A 17 -4.57 1.23 -9.06
CA VAL A 17 -3.39 1.94 -8.58
C VAL A 17 -2.23 1.86 -9.57
N ASP A 18 -1.35 2.84 -9.49
CA ASP A 18 -0.10 2.83 -10.25
C ASP A 18 0.80 1.67 -9.77
N CYS A 19 1.47 1.01 -10.72
CA CYS A 19 2.25 -0.20 -10.46
C CYS A 19 3.40 -0.35 -11.46
N PHE A 20 4.40 -1.19 -11.17
CA PHE A 20 5.41 -1.60 -12.16
C PHE A 20 5.06 -2.92 -12.88
N TRP A 21 4.06 -3.65 -12.38
CA TRP A 21 3.61 -4.93 -12.88
C TRP A 21 2.10 -4.91 -13.12
N TYR A 22 1.53 -5.87 -13.85
CA TYR A 22 0.12 -5.82 -14.26
C TYR A 22 -0.89 -6.03 -13.13
N ASP A 23 -0.47 -6.50 -11.96
CA ASP A 23 -1.30 -6.72 -10.78
C ASP A 23 -0.49 -6.64 -9.47
N VAL A 24 -1.20 -6.78 -8.34
CA VAL A 24 -0.63 -6.85 -7.00
C VAL A 24 -1.49 -7.73 -6.10
N TRP A 25 -0.86 -8.57 -5.28
CA TRP A 25 -1.52 -9.34 -4.21
C TRP A 25 -1.04 -8.86 -2.83
N PRO A 26 -1.62 -7.78 -2.29
CA PRO A 26 -1.09 -7.13 -1.10
C PRO A 26 -1.34 -7.98 0.15
N PHE A 27 -0.36 -8.05 1.05
CA PHE A 27 -0.54 -8.64 2.39
C PHE A 27 -0.08 -7.67 3.49
N PRO A 28 -0.73 -7.65 4.66
CA PRO A 28 -0.37 -6.75 5.76
C PRO A 28 1.07 -6.91 6.27
N ASN A 29 1.64 -8.11 6.14
CA ASN A 29 2.99 -8.45 6.58
C ASN A 29 4.06 -8.36 5.46
N ASN A 30 3.67 -7.94 4.24
CA ASN A 30 4.64 -7.68 3.18
C ASN A 30 5.61 -6.60 3.63
N GLN A 31 6.90 -6.89 3.51
CA GLN A 31 7.96 -5.99 3.89
C GLN A 31 8.05 -4.84 2.87
N PRO A 32 8.33 -3.60 3.32
CA PRO A 32 8.62 -2.51 2.40
C PRO A 32 9.84 -2.85 1.51
N PRO A 33 9.95 -2.22 0.33
CA PRO A 33 11.14 -2.37 -0.50
C PRO A 33 12.38 -1.84 0.23
N THR A 34 13.49 -2.56 0.17
CA THR A 34 14.72 -2.19 0.92
C THR A 34 15.45 -0.99 0.33
N TYR A 35 15.16 -0.64 -0.92
CA TYR A 35 15.70 0.52 -1.63
C TYR A 35 14.65 1.08 -2.61
N ASP A 36 14.79 2.35 -2.99
CA ASP A 36 13.89 2.99 -3.95
C ASP A 36 14.07 2.39 -5.36
N GLY A 37 12.97 2.13 -6.05
CA GLY A 37 12.97 1.52 -7.38
C GLY A 37 13.20 0.00 -7.41
N ALA A 38 13.04 -0.70 -6.28
CA ALA A 38 13.10 -2.15 -6.22
C ALA A 38 11.96 -2.81 -7.05
N THR A 39 12.30 -3.37 -8.22
CA THR A 39 11.36 -3.99 -9.17
C THR A 39 11.53 -5.50 -9.29
N GLU A 40 12.17 -6.17 -8.33
CA GLU A 40 12.31 -7.61 -8.37
C GLU A 40 10.95 -8.30 -8.26
N ASN A 41 10.68 -9.25 -9.15
CA ASN A 41 9.47 -10.05 -9.08
C ASN A 41 9.63 -11.14 -8.02
N LEU A 42 9.00 -10.93 -6.87
CA LEU A 42 8.94 -11.87 -5.76
C LEU A 42 7.54 -12.49 -5.70
N ALA A 43 7.12 -13.18 -6.75
CA ALA A 43 5.78 -13.74 -6.83
C ALA A 43 5.39 -14.53 -5.55
N GLY A 44 4.30 -14.12 -4.90
CA GLY A 44 3.81 -14.67 -3.64
C GLY A 44 4.52 -14.16 -2.38
N SER A 45 5.46 -13.22 -2.48
CA SER A 45 6.23 -12.68 -1.34
C SER A 45 6.52 -11.19 -1.50
N ASN A 46 6.21 -10.36 -0.50
CA ASN A 46 6.46 -8.92 -0.56
C ASN A 46 5.85 -8.21 -1.80
N GLU A 47 4.68 -8.69 -2.20
CA GLU A 47 3.90 -8.22 -3.36
C GLU A 47 3.59 -6.72 -3.31
N MET A 48 3.50 -6.12 -2.11
CA MET A 48 3.41 -4.66 -1.93
C MET A 48 4.48 -3.86 -2.70
N ARG A 49 5.65 -4.43 -2.99
CA ARG A 49 6.70 -3.78 -3.79
C ARG A 49 6.24 -3.43 -5.20
N ARG A 50 5.26 -4.16 -5.76
CA ARG A 50 4.68 -3.88 -7.09
C ARG A 50 4.06 -2.48 -7.21
N ILE A 51 3.65 -1.91 -6.08
CA ILE A 51 2.95 -0.63 -5.99
C ILE A 51 3.64 0.37 -5.03
N CYS A 52 4.53 -0.07 -4.15
CA CYS A 52 5.31 0.82 -3.29
C CYS A 52 6.49 1.45 -4.06
N LEU A 53 6.18 2.41 -4.93
CA LEU A 53 7.12 3.01 -5.88
C LEU A 53 7.12 4.53 -5.73
N ASN A 54 8.29 5.12 -5.54
CA ASN A 54 8.45 6.56 -5.35
C ASN A 54 8.39 7.34 -6.68
N ARG A 55 7.27 7.26 -7.40
CA ARG A 55 7.10 7.91 -8.71
C ARG A 55 6.46 9.29 -8.61
N HIS A 56 5.73 9.57 -7.53
CA HIS A 56 4.95 10.79 -7.37
C HIS A 56 5.24 11.56 -6.08
N HIS A 57 6.52 11.58 -5.67
CA HIS A 57 7.03 12.20 -4.44
C HIS A 57 6.36 11.60 -3.20
N GLU A 58 6.86 10.44 -2.76
CA GLU A 58 6.44 9.72 -1.55
C GLU A 58 5.01 9.16 -1.63
N ALA A 59 4.43 9.08 -2.83
CA ALA A 59 3.07 8.62 -3.06
C ALA A 59 2.90 7.92 -4.42
N ILE A 60 1.79 7.21 -4.56
CA ILE A 60 1.19 6.75 -5.83
C ILE A 60 -0.19 7.35 -6.03
N ASN A 61 -0.77 7.27 -7.23
CA ASN A 61 -2.18 7.57 -7.45
C ASN A 61 -3.04 6.32 -7.29
N GLY A 62 -4.25 6.51 -6.77
CA GLY A 62 -5.24 5.45 -6.66
C GLY A 62 -6.65 5.95 -6.96
N ALA A 63 -7.42 5.11 -7.65
CA ALA A 63 -8.85 5.21 -7.78
C ALA A 63 -9.53 4.32 -6.71
N PHE A 64 -10.57 4.85 -6.08
CA PHE A 64 -11.27 4.21 -4.96
C PHE A 64 -12.66 3.72 -5.37
N LEU A 65 -13.29 2.90 -4.54
CA LEU A 65 -14.59 2.28 -4.83
C LEU A 65 -15.73 3.30 -4.94
N ASP A 66 -15.56 4.50 -4.39
CA ASP A 66 -16.46 5.64 -4.57
C ASP A 66 -16.20 6.44 -5.88
N TRP A 67 -15.28 5.95 -6.72
CA TRP A 67 -14.81 6.57 -7.97
C TRP A 67 -14.04 7.88 -7.79
N SER A 68 -13.64 8.22 -6.56
CA SER A 68 -12.68 9.30 -6.33
C SER A 68 -11.28 8.87 -6.76
N VAL A 69 -10.45 9.86 -7.11
CA VAL A 69 -9.01 9.68 -7.37
C VAL A 69 -8.25 10.53 -6.37
N ARG A 70 -7.27 9.94 -5.70
CA ARG A 70 -6.36 10.66 -4.82
C ARG A 70 -4.99 10.02 -4.78
N LYS A 71 -4.03 10.78 -4.23
CA LYS A 71 -2.74 10.22 -3.85
C LYS A 71 -2.88 9.29 -2.65
N ILE A 72 -2.06 8.24 -2.66
CA ILE A 72 -1.86 7.30 -1.57
C ILE A 72 -0.40 7.42 -1.16
N GLY A 73 -0.12 7.78 0.10
CA GLY A 73 1.25 7.81 0.60
C GLY A 73 1.88 6.42 0.55
N LEU A 74 3.19 6.32 0.33
CA LEU A 74 3.84 5.00 0.25
C LEU A 74 3.63 4.18 1.52
N LYS A 75 3.81 4.77 2.70
CA LYS A 75 3.51 4.11 3.98
C LYS A 75 2.01 3.87 4.21
N GLU A 76 1.13 4.65 3.57
CA GLU A 76 -0.33 4.51 3.68
C GLU A 76 -0.82 3.18 3.09
N LEU A 77 -0.08 2.60 2.14
CA LEU A 77 -0.49 1.38 1.43
C LEU A 77 -0.83 0.21 2.37
N TRP A 78 -0.19 0.12 3.53
CA TRP A 78 -0.44 -0.90 4.55
C TRP A 78 -1.66 -0.61 5.43
N THR A 79 -2.27 0.55 5.29
CA THR A 79 -3.44 1.00 6.08
C THR A 79 -4.76 0.92 5.29
N LEU A 80 -4.67 0.54 4.01
CA LEU A 80 -5.82 0.46 3.12
C LEU A 80 -6.42 -0.95 3.10
N PRO A 81 -7.76 -1.07 3.12
CA PRO A 81 -8.44 -2.35 3.09
C PRO A 81 -8.49 -2.89 1.65
N TRP A 82 -7.45 -3.63 1.23
CA TRP A 82 -7.36 -4.22 -0.12
C TRP A 82 -8.35 -5.37 -0.37
N TYR A 83 -8.71 -6.06 0.70
CA TYR A 83 -9.75 -7.09 0.71
C TYR A 83 -10.42 -7.14 2.10
N ASN A 84 -11.58 -7.81 2.21
CA ASN A 84 -12.39 -7.86 3.44
C ASN A 84 -11.59 -8.10 4.74
N ASP A 85 -10.68 -9.06 4.73
CA ASP A 85 -9.91 -9.48 5.90
C ASP A 85 -8.48 -8.91 5.92
N PHE A 86 -8.22 -7.84 5.16
CA PHE A 86 -6.91 -7.20 5.18
C PHE A 86 -6.74 -6.47 6.52
N ASP A 87 -5.72 -6.86 7.30
CA ASP A 87 -5.42 -6.23 8.58
C ASP A 87 -4.81 -4.83 8.38
N THR A 88 -5.68 -3.82 8.38
CA THR A 88 -5.31 -2.40 8.33
C THR A 88 -4.63 -1.88 9.60
N ARG A 89 -4.42 -2.74 10.60
CA ARG A 89 -3.69 -2.48 11.85
C ARG A 89 -2.46 -3.39 11.97
N GLY A 90 -2.00 -3.93 10.85
CA GLY A 90 -0.86 -4.83 10.77
C GLY A 90 0.49 -4.19 11.15
N PRO A 91 1.59 -4.94 11.01
CA PRO A 91 2.91 -4.57 11.55
C PRO A 91 3.49 -3.28 10.97
N TRP A 92 3.13 -2.93 9.72
CA TRP A 92 3.60 -1.71 9.04
C TRP A 92 2.63 -0.54 9.20
N THR A 93 2.04 -0.39 10.39
CA THR A 93 1.09 0.68 10.71
C THR A 93 1.34 1.22 12.11
N LYS A 94 0.91 2.45 12.41
CA LYS A 94 0.99 2.99 13.78
C LYS A 94 0.28 2.10 14.81
N ALA A 95 -0.82 1.47 14.43
CA ALA A 95 -1.54 0.55 15.31
C ALA A 95 -0.76 -0.75 15.59
N GLY A 96 0.15 -1.12 14.69
CA GLY A 96 1.15 -2.17 14.86
C GLY A 96 2.44 -1.72 15.56
N ASN A 97 2.49 -0.48 16.06
CA ASN A 97 3.63 0.18 16.72
C ASN A 97 4.87 0.40 15.85
N VAL A 98 4.73 0.41 14.52
CA VAL A 98 5.85 0.76 13.64
C VAL A 98 6.33 2.18 13.94
N GLN A 99 7.63 2.35 14.09
CA GLN A 99 8.30 3.65 14.21
C GLN A 99 8.92 4.05 12.88
N SER A 100 9.26 5.33 12.72
CA SER A 100 9.86 5.83 11.49
C SER A 100 11.18 5.10 11.18
N GLU A 101 11.94 4.71 12.21
CA GLU A 101 13.24 4.02 12.11
C GLU A 101 13.15 2.57 11.63
N ASP A 102 11.99 1.93 11.83
CA ASP A 102 11.73 0.55 11.39
C ASP A 102 11.59 0.47 9.87
N TRP A 103 11.24 1.59 9.21
CA TRP A 103 11.19 1.66 7.76
C TRP A 103 12.59 1.66 7.16
N PRO A 104 12.75 1.13 5.92
CA PRO A 104 13.96 1.27 5.13
C PRO A 104 14.41 2.74 5.07
N GLU A 105 15.72 2.97 5.08
CA GLU A 105 16.32 4.32 5.21
C GLU A 105 15.68 5.35 4.28
N TRP A 106 15.46 4.96 3.02
CA TRP A 106 14.88 5.81 1.98
C TRP A 106 13.42 6.22 2.23
N MET A 107 12.71 5.53 3.13
CA MET A 107 11.31 5.84 3.49
C MET A 107 11.17 6.54 4.84
N ARG A 108 12.22 6.60 5.66
CA ARG A 108 12.10 7.04 7.07
C ARG A 108 11.50 8.44 7.20
N SER A 109 11.90 9.36 6.31
CA SER A 109 11.43 10.74 6.28
C SER A 109 9.98 10.91 5.80
N PHE A 110 9.38 9.88 5.19
CA PHE A 110 8.03 9.98 4.63
C PHE A 110 7.00 10.02 5.75
N LYS A 111 5.87 10.69 5.48
CA LYS A 111 4.74 10.77 6.42
C LYS A 111 4.31 9.39 6.91
N ASP A 112 4.18 9.22 8.23
CA ASP A 112 3.63 8.02 8.84
C ASP A 112 2.10 8.01 8.84
N TYR A 113 1.50 6.83 8.69
CA TYR A 113 0.06 6.63 8.59
C TYR A 113 -0.47 5.80 9.76
#